data_AF-A0A2E7WC82-F1
#
_entry.id   AF-A0A2E7WC82-F1
#
_cell.length_a   1.000
_cell.length_b   1.000
_cell.length_c   1.000
_cell.angle_alpha   90.00
_cell.angle_beta   90.00
_cell.angle_gamma   90.00
#
_symmetry.space_group_name_H-M   'P 1'
#
loop_
_entity.id
_entity.type
_entity.pdbx_description
1 polymer ?
#
loop_
_entity_poly.entity_id
_entity_poly.type
_entity_poly.pdbx_seq_one_letter_code
_entity_poly.pdbx_strand_id
1 'polypeptide(L)'
;MQNSNDIDKLIAESQSMFGKKFFYVLSLSIVLIIIIFSAFYFFNSEDDSQIISYEEHMLQKGSVANTLIASGSTQIDKKISLSFGTSGNLSEILVEEGDNVTEGQLLAELDSKDLQNALERQQLQLNKLLDYPSEEDLQNALYLVNQAQKALNDLLEYPSTEQLRTAEELVSQAEANFITAQENYDELMVPTDVQFDSVTKLIEQAEQAVSNSNLLLENARRNVDASMITLTESVNNYCDVDSLPKRENVCVSISSYPVDKSVTDAILDEIFKCCDANTTEMNLSKALINSNSNYTSSIEQVNVYLDQLESSNANLKDANNNLNTLRNPSSNDIEKFTKLEEQAEKNLQKRLLSLGEMQKGADPEEIKLAEENLAKSKLTHTRVQNGTDTNDIEIQELLVE
;
A
#
# COMPACT_ATOMS: atom_id res chain seq x y z
N MET A 1 70.96 -91.27 64.75
CA MET A 1 71.07 -92.51 63.97
C MET A 1 69.94 -93.40 64.47
N GLN A 2 68.79 -93.36 63.80
CA GLN A 2 68.41 -94.30 62.72
C GLN A 2 68.27 -95.73 63.28
N ASN A 3 67.26 -96.52 63.02
CA ASN A 3 66.02 -96.49 62.23
C ASN A 3 65.37 -97.87 62.55
N SER A 4 64.22 -98.15 61.96
CA SER A 4 63.74 -99.50 61.62
C SER A 4 62.91 -100.32 62.63
N ASN A 5 61.79 -100.81 62.08
CA ASN A 5 61.30 -102.20 62.14
C ASN A 5 60.55 -102.63 63.41
N ASP A 6 59.59 -103.53 63.38
CA ASP A 6 58.85 -104.23 62.33
C ASP A 6 57.71 -104.98 63.05
N ILE A 7 56.61 -105.20 62.34
CA ILE A 7 55.98 -106.51 62.13
C ILE A 7 56.20 -107.56 63.23
N ASP A 8 55.11 -107.96 63.90
CA ASP A 8 54.87 -109.31 64.47
C ASP A 8 53.52 -109.24 65.21
N LYS A 9 52.48 -110.06 65.03
CA LYS A 9 52.25 -111.37 64.41
C LYS A 9 50.73 -111.44 64.22
N LEU A 10 50.20 -111.68 63.02
CA LEU A 10 49.98 -113.01 62.45
C LEU A 10 48.99 -113.87 63.27
N ILE A 11 48.03 -114.44 62.52
CA ILE A 11 47.29 -115.71 62.77
C ILE A 11 45.99 -115.53 63.58
N ALA A 12 44.82 -116.06 63.23
CA ALA A 12 44.26 -116.77 62.06
C ALA A 12 42.75 -116.95 62.39
N GLU A 13 41.86 -116.77 61.43
CA GLU A 13 41.35 -117.80 60.52
C GLU A 13 40.45 -118.85 61.18
N SER A 14 39.45 -119.17 60.40
CA SER A 14 38.23 -119.88 60.72
C SER A 14 38.41 -121.36 61.05
N GLN A 15 37.35 -121.87 61.69
CA GLN A 15 36.78 -123.21 61.58
C GLN A 15 37.34 -124.37 62.42
N SER A 16 36.36 -125.24 62.73
CA SER A 16 36.44 -126.70 62.68
C SER A 16 36.91 -127.37 63.98
N MET A 17 36.41 -128.52 64.44
CA MET A 17 35.38 -129.49 64.02
C MET A 17 35.44 -130.62 65.08
N PHE A 18 34.31 -131.29 65.35
CA PHE A 18 34.21 -132.70 65.81
C PHE A 18 34.87 -133.05 67.17
N GLY A 19 34.58 -134.16 67.85
CA GLY A 19 33.78 -135.33 67.56
C GLY A 19 33.86 -136.25 68.79
N LYS A 20 32.73 -136.86 69.12
CA LYS A 20 32.49 -137.63 70.33
C LYS A 20 33.17 -139.00 70.30
N LYS A 21 33.72 -139.41 71.45
CA LYS A 21 33.46 -140.69 72.18
C LYS A 21 34.73 -141.26 72.82
N PHE A 22 35.01 -140.88 74.07
CA PHE A 22 35.89 -141.63 74.97
C PHE A 22 35.61 -141.23 76.43
N PHE A 23 34.36 -141.25 76.88
CA PHE A 23 33.77 -142.41 77.55
C PHE A 23 34.73 -143.12 78.53
N TYR A 24 34.43 -143.26 79.82
CA TYR A 24 33.44 -142.65 80.71
C TYR A 24 33.69 -143.14 82.16
N VAL A 25 34.87 -143.67 82.51
CA VAL A 25 35.01 -144.50 83.74
C VAL A 25 36.10 -144.02 84.69
N LEU A 26 37.07 -143.28 84.21
CA LEU A 26 38.25 -143.00 85.00
C LEU A 26 38.49 -141.50 84.79
N SER A 27 38.28 -140.65 85.75
CA SER A 27 38.68 -140.84 87.12
C SER A 27 37.99 -139.73 87.89
N LEU A 28 36.73 -139.90 88.31
CA LEU A 28 36.33 -140.59 89.55
C LEU A 28 37.24 -140.31 90.77
N SER A 29 38.54 -140.04 90.60
CA SER A 29 39.47 -139.69 91.66
C SER A 29 39.75 -138.18 91.79
N ILE A 30 39.41 -137.34 90.79
CA ILE A 30 39.73 -135.90 90.84
C ILE A 30 38.67 -135.05 91.55
N VAL A 31 37.39 -135.40 91.47
CA VAL A 31 36.34 -134.55 92.07
C VAL A 31 36.10 -134.85 93.55
N LEU A 32 36.58 -135.98 94.06
CA LEU A 32 36.65 -136.20 95.51
C LEU A 32 37.56 -135.16 96.22
N ILE A 33 38.49 -134.52 95.49
CA ILE A 33 39.32 -133.40 95.97
C ILE A 33 38.55 -132.06 95.94
N ILE A 34 37.54 -131.92 95.08
CA ILE A 34 36.68 -130.72 95.03
C ILE A 34 35.82 -130.62 96.29
N ILE A 35 35.44 -131.75 96.88
CA ILE A 35 34.60 -131.81 98.11
C ILE A 35 35.26 -131.10 99.31
N ILE A 36 36.58 -130.95 99.33
CA ILE A 36 37.31 -130.37 100.48
C ILE A 36 37.69 -128.90 100.23
N PHE A 37 37.80 -128.46 98.97
CA PHE A 37 38.17 -127.07 98.64
C PHE A 37 36.98 -126.10 98.64
N SER A 38 35.75 -126.55 98.35
CA SER A 38 34.58 -125.66 98.40
C SER A 38 33.99 -125.48 99.81
N ALA A 39 34.32 -126.35 100.77
CA ALA A 39 34.05 -126.08 102.19
C ALA A 39 34.87 -124.87 102.72
N PHE A 40 35.84 -124.36 101.95
CA PHE A 40 36.72 -123.25 102.31
C PHE A 40 36.39 -121.93 101.58
N TYR A 41 35.68 -121.95 100.44
CA TYR A 41 35.32 -120.72 99.74
C TYR A 41 33.93 -120.22 100.10
N PHE A 42 33.86 -119.57 101.27
CA PHE A 42 32.97 -118.42 101.46
C PHE A 42 31.48 -118.77 101.58
N PHE A 43 30.85 -118.96 102.74
CA PHE A 43 30.89 -118.08 103.93
C PHE A 43 30.97 -116.56 103.67
N ASN A 44 30.76 -116.09 102.42
CA ASN A 44 30.59 -114.69 102.05
C ASN A 44 30.00 -114.60 100.61
N SER A 45 28.69 -114.39 100.49
CA SER A 45 28.08 -113.35 99.63
C SER A 45 26.58 -113.58 99.40
N GLU A 46 25.88 -112.47 99.60
CA GLU A 46 24.45 -112.17 99.56
C GLU A 46 23.76 -112.23 98.17
N ASP A 47 22.53 -112.76 98.19
CA ASP A 47 21.23 -112.13 97.82
C ASP A 47 20.59 -112.20 96.41
N ASP A 48 19.26 -112.37 96.49
CA ASP A 48 18.14 -111.73 95.77
C ASP A 48 17.45 -112.29 94.49
N SER A 49 16.14 -112.06 94.51
CA SER A 49 14.94 -112.42 93.73
C SER A 49 14.90 -112.10 92.21
N GLN A 50 13.82 -112.54 91.50
CA GLN A 50 12.93 -111.73 90.61
C GLN A 50 11.96 -112.56 89.70
N ILE A 51 10.91 -111.88 89.19
CA ILE A 51 9.64 -112.31 88.54
C ILE A 51 9.63 -112.03 87.00
N ILE A 52 8.76 -112.74 86.21
CA ILE A 52 8.06 -112.41 84.90
C ILE A 52 8.19 -113.51 83.79
N SER A 53 7.10 -113.89 83.06
CA SER A 53 7.06 -114.33 81.63
C SER A 53 5.62 -114.59 81.04
N TYR A 54 5.45 -114.67 79.70
CA TYR A 54 4.39 -114.11 78.80
C TYR A 54 3.21 -114.99 78.24
N GLU A 55 2.15 -114.26 77.78
CA GLU A 55 1.26 -114.21 76.55
C GLU A 55 0.69 -115.41 75.72
N GLU A 56 -0.52 -115.16 75.14
CA GLU A 56 -1.36 -115.82 74.08
C GLU A 56 -2.62 -116.61 74.57
N HIS A 57 -3.87 -116.60 74.02
CA HIS A 57 -4.55 -116.31 72.73
C HIS A 57 -6.08 -116.01 72.92
N MET A 58 -6.86 -115.47 71.95
CA MET A 58 -7.65 -116.19 70.90
C MET A 58 -8.24 -115.21 69.87
N LEU A 59 -8.20 -115.56 68.58
CA LEU A 59 -8.72 -114.76 67.44
C LEU A 59 -10.26 -114.84 67.30
N GLN A 60 -10.92 -113.71 67.07
CA GLN A 60 -12.36 -113.61 66.72
C GLN A 60 -12.59 -112.64 65.54
N LYS A 61 -13.57 -112.96 64.68
CA LYS A 61 -13.90 -112.20 63.46
C LYS A 61 -14.52 -110.84 63.78
N GLY A 62 -13.96 -109.76 63.21
CA GLY A 62 -14.57 -108.43 63.12
C GLY A 62 -14.57 -107.93 61.67
N SER A 63 -15.50 -107.06 61.29
CA SER A 63 -15.52 -106.47 59.94
C SER A 63 -14.43 -105.43 59.80
N VAL A 64 -13.59 -105.54 58.76
CA VAL A 64 -12.64 -104.50 58.38
C VAL A 64 -13.36 -103.53 57.44
N ALA A 65 -13.54 -102.29 57.86
CA ALA A 65 -14.04 -101.24 56.98
C ALA A 65 -12.89 -100.81 56.04
N ASN A 66 -13.12 -100.92 54.73
CA ASN A 66 -12.21 -100.41 53.71
C ASN A 66 -12.53 -98.92 53.50
N THR A 67 -11.93 -98.06 54.32
CA THR A 67 -12.16 -96.61 54.22
C THR A 67 -11.37 -96.04 53.03
N LEU A 68 -12.07 -95.63 51.98
CA LEU A 68 -11.50 -94.87 50.86
C LEU A 68 -11.54 -93.38 51.23
N ILE A 69 -10.39 -92.78 51.51
CA ILE A 69 -10.28 -91.33 51.74
C ILE A 69 -10.12 -90.66 50.37
N ALA A 70 -11.18 -90.01 49.89
CA ALA A 70 -11.12 -89.12 48.73
C ALA A 70 -10.98 -87.68 49.22
N SER A 71 -9.85 -87.04 48.94
CA SER A 71 -9.68 -85.60 49.13
C SER A 71 -10.10 -84.87 47.86
N GLY A 72 -11.03 -83.93 47.99
CA GLY A 72 -11.41 -82.99 46.94
C GLY A 72 -11.26 -81.57 47.47
N SER A 73 -10.71 -80.67 46.66
CA SER A 73 -10.71 -79.23 46.93
C SER A 73 -11.97 -78.62 46.33
N THR A 74 -12.68 -77.81 47.10
CA THR A 74 -13.74 -76.94 46.58
C THR A 74 -13.11 -75.72 45.92
N GLN A 75 -13.55 -75.41 44.71
CA GLN A 75 -13.24 -74.15 44.03
C GLN A 75 -14.53 -73.33 43.86
N ILE A 76 -14.41 -72.01 43.97
CA ILE A 76 -15.51 -71.08 43.79
C ILE A 76 -15.97 -71.16 42.33
N ASP A 77 -17.26 -71.41 42.12
CA ASP A 77 -17.83 -71.62 40.78
C ASP A 77 -17.75 -70.35 39.91
N LYS A 78 -17.85 -69.17 40.53
CA LYS A 78 -17.69 -67.86 39.87
C LYS A 78 -17.00 -66.86 40.80
N LYS A 79 -15.78 -66.47 40.44
CA LYS A 79 -15.05 -65.38 41.10
C LYS A 79 -14.94 -64.21 40.14
N ILE A 80 -15.39 -63.03 40.55
CA ILE A 80 -15.27 -61.79 39.79
C ILE A 80 -14.35 -60.85 40.55
N SER A 81 -13.35 -60.33 39.85
CA SER A 81 -12.55 -59.20 40.33
C SER A 81 -13.24 -57.92 39.88
N LEU A 82 -13.71 -57.13 40.85
CA LEU A 82 -14.30 -55.83 40.57
C LEU A 82 -13.18 -54.80 40.41
N SER A 83 -13.30 -53.98 39.38
CA SER A 83 -12.44 -52.84 39.11
C SER A 83 -13.30 -51.70 38.59
N PHE A 84 -12.90 -50.47 38.86
CA PHE A 84 -13.53 -49.32 38.20
C PHE A 84 -13.22 -49.35 36.70
N GLY A 85 -14.22 -48.98 35.88
CA GLY A 85 -14.06 -48.88 34.43
C GLY A 85 -13.23 -47.66 33.99
N THR A 86 -13.02 -46.71 34.90
CA THR A 86 -12.24 -45.48 34.69
C THR A 86 -11.30 -45.24 35.87
N SER A 87 -10.23 -44.49 35.64
CA SER A 87 -9.34 -44.02 36.70
C SER A 87 -9.95 -42.82 37.43
N GLY A 88 -9.96 -42.83 38.76
CA GLY A 88 -10.44 -41.70 39.56
C GLY A 88 -10.09 -41.85 41.04
N ASN A 89 -10.33 -40.80 41.81
CA ASN A 89 -10.21 -40.85 43.26
C ASN A 89 -11.45 -41.53 43.85
N LEU A 90 -11.26 -42.39 44.85
CA LEU A 90 -12.36 -43.03 45.56
C LEU A 90 -13.05 -42.00 46.45
N SER A 91 -14.36 -41.81 46.27
CA SER A 91 -15.17 -40.93 47.11
C SER A 91 -15.64 -41.67 48.36
N GLU A 92 -16.33 -42.80 48.18
CA GLU A 92 -16.93 -43.57 49.29
C GLU A 92 -16.98 -45.07 48.96
N ILE A 93 -16.88 -45.91 50.00
CA ILE A 93 -17.19 -47.35 49.95
C ILE A 93 -18.45 -47.56 50.80
N LEU A 94 -19.47 -48.19 50.22
CA LEU A 94 -20.83 -48.27 50.76
C LEU A 94 -21.16 -49.67 51.32
N VAL A 95 -20.16 -50.55 51.43
CA VAL A 95 -20.28 -51.92 51.95
C VAL A 95 -19.07 -52.28 52.81
N GLU A 96 -19.26 -53.21 53.76
CA GLU A 96 -18.19 -53.72 54.62
C GLU A 96 -17.74 -55.14 54.19
N GLU A 97 -16.53 -55.53 54.59
CA GLU A 97 -16.01 -56.85 54.27
C GLU A 97 -16.86 -57.95 54.93
N GLY A 98 -17.47 -58.81 54.10
CA GLY A 98 -18.35 -59.89 54.55
C GLY A 98 -19.83 -59.67 54.24
N ASP A 99 -20.20 -58.49 53.71
CA ASP A 99 -21.57 -58.21 53.29
C ASP A 99 -22.02 -59.07 52.11
N ASN A 100 -23.26 -59.56 52.18
CA ASN A 100 -23.92 -60.21 51.06
C ASN A 100 -24.51 -59.14 50.14
N VAL A 101 -23.93 -59.00 48.95
CA VAL A 101 -24.35 -57.99 47.97
C VAL A 101 -25.16 -58.62 46.84
N THR A 102 -26.05 -57.82 46.25
CA THR A 102 -26.87 -58.24 45.10
C THR A 102 -26.38 -57.61 43.80
N GLU A 103 -26.74 -58.22 42.67
CA GLU A 103 -26.42 -57.66 41.35
C GLU A 103 -27.05 -56.27 41.19
N GLY A 104 -26.25 -55.29 40.78
CA GLY A 104 -26.67 -53.89 40.63
C GLY A 104 -26.55 -53.03 41.90
N GLN A 105 -26.15 -53.61 43.04
CA GLN A 105 -25.91 -52.83 44.26
C GLN A 105 -24.66 -51.95 44.11
N LEU A 106 -24.77 -50.65 44.40
CA LEU A 106 -23.65 -49.73 44.43
C LEU A 106 -22.75 -50.07 45.63
N LEU A 107 -21.49 -50.41 45.34
CA LEU A 107 -20.53 -50.85 46.36
C LEU A 107 -19.53 -49.76 46.74
N ALA A 108 -19.18 -48.91 45.77
CA ALA A 108 -18.23 -47.83 45.95
C ALA A 108 -18.41 -46.78 44.83
N GLU A 109 -18.16 -45.52 45.14
CA GLU A 109 -18.31 -44.39 44.22
C GLU A 109 -16.98 -43.65 44.06
N LEU A 110 -16.66 -43.23 42.83
CA LEU A 110 -15.52 -42.37 42.53
C LEU A 110 -15.94 -40.89 42.61
N ASP A 111 -15.02 -40.00 42.98
CA ASP A 111 -15.24 -38.55 42.91
C ASP A 111 -15.51 -38.14 41.46
N SER A 112 -16.74 -37.69 41.22
CA SER A 112 -17.24 -37.34 39.89
C SER A 112 -17.20 -35.83 39.61
N LYS A 113 -16.62 -35.00 40.49
CA LYS A 113 -16.72 -33.53 40.34
C LYS A 113 -16.12 -33.01 39.03
N ASP A 114 -14.97 -33.55 38.61
CA ASP A 114 -14.34 -33.18 37.34
C ASP A 114 -15.15 -33.67 36.13
N LEU A 115 -15.76 -34.85 36.23
CA LEU A 115 -16.65 -35.40 35.20
C LEU A 115 -17.94 -34.58 35.09
N GLN A 116 -18.53 -34.16 36.22
CA GLN A 116 -19.70 -33.28 36.26
C GLN A 116 -19.39 -31.91 35.65
N ASN A 117 -18.24 -31.31 35.99
CA ASN A 117 -17.83 -30.03 35.40
C ASN A 117 -17.53 -30.18 33.89
N ALA A 118 -17.00 -31.33 33.45
CA ALA A 118 -16.80 -31.62 32.04
C ALA A 118 -18.12 -31.76 31.29
N LEU A 119 -19.08 -32.50 31.86
CA LEU A 119 -20.42 -32.64 31.34
C LEU A 119 -21.14 -31.29 31.26
N GLU A 120 -21.08 -30.47 32.31
CA GLU A 120 -21.65 -29.12 32.31
C GLU A 120 -21.06 -28.24 31.20
N ARG A 121 -19.74 -28.32 30.95
CA ARG A 121 -19.13 -27.63 29.81
C ARG A 121 -19.65 -28.13 28.46
N GLN A 122 -19.80 -29.44 28.29
CA GLN A 122 -20.35 -30.01 27.05
C GLN A 122 -21.83 -29.63 26.86
N GLN A 123 -22.61 -29.59 27.94
CA GLN A 123 -24.01 -29.14 27.92
C GLN A 123 -24.14 -27.65 27.60
N LEU A 124 -23.27 -26.80 28.17
CA LEU A 124 -23.23 -25.38 27.82
C LEU A 124 -22.81 -25.15 26.37
N GLN A 125 -21.92 -26.00 25.85
CA GLN A 125 -21.53 -25.97 24.44
C GLN A 125 -22.67 -26.43 23.53
N LEU A 126 -23.38 -27.49 23.88
CA LEU A 126 -24.58 -27.94 23.16
C LEU A 126 -25.67 -26.85 23.16
N ASN A 127 -25.97 -26.27 24.32
CA ASN A 127 -26.96 -25.19 24.44
C ASN A 127 -26.59 -23.98 23.58
N LYS A 128 -25.31 -23.66 23.42
CA LYS A 128 -24.85 -22.60 22.50
C LYS A 128 -25.04 -22.95 21.02
N LEU A 129 -24.95 -24.23 20.65
CA LEU A 129 -25.22 -24.70 19.28
C LEU A 129 -26.72 -24.78 18.98
N LEU A 130 -27.52 -25.06 20.00
CA LEU A 130 -28.99 -25.09 19.93
C LEU A 130 -29.61 -23.69 19.98
N ASP A 131 -28.85 -22.68 20.43
CA ASP A 131 -29.33 -21.30 20.46
C ASP A 131 -29.49 -20.79 19.03
N TYR A 132 -30.72 -20.39 18.70
CA TYR A 132 -31.02 -19.91 17.36
C TYR A 132 -30.34 -18.54 17.16
N PRO A 133 -29.83 -18.22 15.95
CA PRO A 133 -29.21 -16.94 15.69
C PRO A 133 -30.09 -15.78 16.14
N SER A 134 -29.48 -14.78 16.75
CA SER A 134 -30.21 -13.60 17.16
C SER A 134 -30.74 -12.85 15.94
N GLU A 135 -31.83 -12.09 16.11
CA GLU A 135 -32.33 -11.21 15.06
C GLU A 135 -31.22 -10.23 14.59
N GLU A 136 -30.34 -9.81 15.50
CA GLU A 136 -29.19 -8.95 15.17
C GLU A 136 -28.20 -9.64 14.23
N ASP A 137 -27.89 -10.93 14.44
CA ASP A 137 -27.00 -11.70 13.57
C ASP A 137 -27.57 -11.83 12.16
N LEU A 138 -28.88 -12.07 12.06
CA LEU A 138 -29.60 -12.14 10.78
C LEU A 138 -29.60 -10.80 10.06
N GLN A 139 -29.89 -9.70 10.75
CA GLN A 139 -29.86 -8.35 10.18
C GLN A 139 -28.45 -7.99 9.70
N ASN A 140 -27.42 -8.30 10.47
CA ASN A 140 -26.02 -8.06 10.09
C ASN A 140 -25.63 -8.85 8.84
N ALA A 141 -26.00 -10.13 8.77
CA ALA A 141 -25.73 -10.96 7.59
C ALA A 141 -26.49 -10.47 6.35
N LEU A 142 -27.76 -10.07 6.50
CA LEU A 142 -28.57 -9.50 5.42
C LEU A 142 -28.01 -8.16 4.93
N TYR A 143 -27.53 -7.31 5.85
CA TYR A 143 -26.88 -6.05 5.52
C TYR A 143 -25.63 -6.26 4.65
N LEU A 144 -24.80 -7.27 4.94
CA LEU A 144 -23.64 -7.62 4.11
C LEU A 144 -24.05 -8.10 2.71
N VAL A 145 -25.15 -8.84 2.59
CA VAL A 145 -25.72 -9.22 1.28
C VAL A 145 -26.16 -7.99 0.50
N ASN A 146 -26.90 -7.07 1.14
CA ASN A 146 -27.38 -5.85 0.50
C ASN A 146 -26.22 -4.95 0.06
N GLN A 147 -25.16 -4.84 0.87
CA GLN A 147 -23.96 -4.11 0.49
C GLN A 147 -23.25 -4.74 -0.72
N ALA A 148 -23.05 -6.06 -0.71
CA ALA A 148 -22.42 -6.75 -1.84
C ALA A 148 -23.27 -6.64 -3.12
N GLN A 149 -24.60 -6.69 -2.99
CA GLN A 149 -25.52 -6.51 -4.12
C GLN A 149 -25.46 -5.09 -4.67
N LYS A 150 -25.41 -4.08 -3.78
CA LYS A 150 -25.26 -2.69 -4.20
C LYS A 150 -23.94 -2.48 -4.93
N ALA A 151 -22.83 -3.01 -4.41
CA ALA A 151 -21.52 -2.90 -5.05
C ALA A 151 -21.51 -3.52 -6.46
N LEU A 152 -22.14 -4.70 -6.63
CA LEU A 152 -22.29 -5.30 -7.96
C LEU A 152 -23.16 -4.44 -8.88
N ASN A 153 -24.30 -3.94 -8.40
CA ASN A 153 -25.19 -3.09 -9.21
C ASN A 153 -24.49 -1.79 -9.64
N ASP A 154 -23.72 -1.15 -8.74
CA ASP A 154 -22.96 0.06 -9.05
C ASP A 154 -21.94 -0.20 -10.19
N LEU A 155 -21.33 -1.39 -10.26
CA LEU A 155 -20.42 -1.79 -11.35
C LEU A 155 -21.17 -2.06 -12.67
N LEU A 156 -22.35 -2.70 -12.59
CA LEU A 156 -23.17 -3.01 -13.76
C LEU A 156 -23.85 -1.78 -14.37
N GLU A 157 -24.14 -0.77 -13.54
CA GLU A 157 -24.71 0.51 -13.96
C GLU A 157 -23.63 1.51 -14.42
N TYR A 158 -22.35 1.17 -14.29
CA TYR A 158 -21.24 2.02 -14.72
C TYR A 158 -20.97 1.89 -16.23
N PRO A 159 -20.77 3.02 -16.96
CA PRO A 159 -20.97 4.40 -16.51
C PRO A 159 -22.45 4.77 -16.48
N SER A 160 -22.85 5.61 -15.53
CA SER A 160 -24.20 6.14 -15.52
C SER A 160 -24.44 7.06 -16.72
N THR A 161 -25.69 7.21 -17.16
CA THR A 161 -26.05 8.12 -18.27
C THR A 161 -25.53 9.54 -18.05
N GLU A 162 -25.55 10.02 -16.81
CA GLU A 162 -25.07 11.35 -16.47
C GLU A 162 -23.53 11.48 -16.53
N GLN A 163 -22.81 10.42 -16.14
CA GLN A 163 -21.35 10.36 -16.29
C GLN A 163 -20.97 10.36 -17.77
N LEU A 164 -21.67 9.57 -18.59
CA LEU A 164 -21.44 9.51 -20.03
C LEU A 164 -21.73 10.86 -20.70
N ARG A 165 -22.88 11.48 -20.41
CA ARG A 165 -23.25 12.81 -20.91
C ARG A 165 -22.20 13.87 -20.55
N THR A 166 -21.69 13.84 -19.32
CA THR A 166 -20.64 14.76 -18.87
C THR A 166 -19.33 14.53 -19.62
N ALA A 167 -18.96 13.28 -19.86
CA ALA A 167 -17.77 12.95 -20.65
C ALA A 167 -17.90 13.39 -22.11
N GLU A 168 -19.06 13.18 -22.73
CA GLU A 168 -19.38 13.63 -24.09
C GLU A 168 -19.31 15.16 -24.21
N GLU A 169 -19.84 15.90 -23.23
CA GLU A 169 -19.73 17.37 -23.19
C GLU A 169 -18.28 17.84 -23.08
N LEU A 170 -17.45 17.16 -22.28
CA LEU A 170 -16.03 17.46 -22.18
C LEU A 170 -15.27 17.19 -23.48
N VAL A 171 -15.67 16.17 -24.25
CA VAL A 171 -15.15 15.91 -25.60
C VAL A 171 -15.56 17.03 -26.55
N SER A 172 -16.84 17.38 -26.59
CA SER A 172 -17.38 18.48 -27.41
C SER A 172 -16.66 19.80 -27.13
N GLN A 173 -16.46 20.14 -25.86
CA GLN A 173 -15.71 21.34 -25.47
C GLN A 173 -14.23 21.27 -25.90
N ALA A 174 -13.58 20.10 -25.76
CA ALA A 174 -12.20 19.94 -26.20
C ALA A 174 -12.05 20.03 -27.71
N GLU A 175 -13.02 19.51 -28.47
CA GLU A 175 -13.09 19.60 -29.93
C GLU A 175 -13.26 21.04 -30.40
N ALA A 176 -14.20 21.79 -29.80
CA ALA A 176 -14.38 23.21 -30.10
C ALA A 176 -13.11 24.03 -29.83
N ASN A 177 -12.40 23.73 -28.73
CA ASN A 177 -11.12 24.39 -28.41
C ASN A 177 -10.01 24.03 -29.41
N PHE A 178 -9.98 22.79 -29.90
CA PHE A 178 -9.02 22.36 -30.92
C PHE A 178 -9.30 23.04 -32.26
N ILE A 179 -10.56 23.06 -32.71
CA ILE A 179 -10.98 23.78 -33.92
C ILE A 179 -10.60 25.26 -33.82
N THR A 180 -10.91 25.91 -32.69
CA THR A 180 -10.54 27.32 -32.48
C THR A 180 -9.02 27.52 -32.54
N ALA A 181 -8.23 26.62 -31.98
CA ALA A 181 -6.77 26.71 -32.04
C ALA A 181 -6.25 26.56 -33.48
N GLN A 182 -6.85 25.66 -34.27
CA GLN A 182 -6.56 25.50 -35.70
C GLN A 182 -6.91 26.75 -36.50
N GLU A 183 -8.13 27.29 -36.33
CA GLU A 183 -8.56 28.50 -37.02
C GLU A 183 -7.62 29.68 -36.75
N ASN A 184 -7.16 29.85 -35.51
CA ASN A 184 -6.20 30.90 -35.17
C ASN A 184 -4.82 30.67 -35.81
N TYR A 185 -4.36 29.42 -35.92
CA TYR A 185 -3.12 29.09 -36.61
C TYR A 185 -3.25 29.33 -38.12
N ASP A 186 -4.36 28.92 -38.72
CA ASP A 186 -4.67 29.10 -40.12
C ASP A 186 -4.80 30.59 -40.48
N GLU A 187 -5.46 31.41 -39.65
CA GLU A 187 -5.55 32.85 -39.86
C GLU A 187 -4.16 33.51 -39.85
N LEU A 188 -3.24 33.01 -39.01
CA LEU A 188 -1.85 33.48 -38.99
C LEU A 188 -1.09 33.08 -40.26
N MET A 189 -1.26 31.84 -40.74
CA MET A 189 -0.52 31.29 -41.88
C MET A 189 -1.08 31.73 -43.24
N VAL A 190 -2.38 31.95 -43.29
CA VAL A 190 -3.12 32.31 -44.49
C VAL A 190 -4.00 33.52 -44.16
N PRO A 191 -3.41 34.73 -44.07
CA PRO A 191 -4.20 35.92 -43.86
C PRO A 191 -5.22 36.11 -44.98
N THR A 192 -6.38 36.65 -44.62
CA THR A 192 -7.51 36.86 -45.53
C THR A 192 -7.25 38.01 -46.51
N ASP A 193 -7.89 37.95 -47.67
CA ASP A 193 -7.87 39.06 -48.64
C ASP A 193 -8.33 40.39 -48.01
N VAL A 194 -9.30 40.34 -47.09
CA VAL A 194 -9.79 41.52 -46.35
C VAL A 194 -8.67 42.17 -45.51
N GLN A 195 -7.83 41.37 -44.86
CA GLN A 195 -6.68 41.88 -44.10
C GLN A 195 -5.64 42.52 -45.03
N PHE A 196 -5.35 41.90 -46.18
CA PHE A 196 -4.45 42.46 -47.19
C PHE A 196 -4.98 43.76 -47.79
N ASP A 197 -6.26 43.82 -48.14
CA ASP A 197 -6.92 45.01 -48.71
C ASP A 197 -6.87 46.19 -47.74
N SER A 198 -7.12 45.93 -46.45
CA SER A 198 -7.04 46.94 -45.39
C SER A 198 -5.65 47.56 -45.30
N VAL A 199 -4.60 46.74 -45.28
CA VAL A 199 -3.21 47.22 -45.20
C VAL A 199 -2.79 47.92 -46.49
N THR A 200 -3.20 47.41 -47.66
CA THR A 200 -2.91 48.03 -48.96
C THR A 200 -3.50 49.45 -49.03
N LYS A 201 -4.73 49.62 -48.57
CA LYS A 201 -5.37 50.94 -48.48
C LYS A 201 -4.63 51.90 -47.53
N LEU A 202 -4.08 51.40 -46.43
CA LEU A 202 -3.24 52.22 -45.53
C LEU A 202 -1.95 52.68 -46.22
N ILE A 203 -1.32 51.79 -47.02
CA ILE A 203 -0.14 52.14 -47.81
C ILE A 203 -0.49 53.24 -48.82
N GLU A 204 -1.57 53.08 -49.59
CA GLU A 204 -2.02 54.10 -50.56
C GLU A 204 -2.27 55.47 -49.89
N GLN A 205 -2.90 55.49 -48.72
CA GLN A 205 -3.11 56.72 -47.95
C GLN A 205 -1.79 57.36 -47.49
N ALA A 206 -0.83 56.54 -47.04
CA ALA A 206 0.49 57.01 -46.62
C ALA A 206 1.31 57.54 -47.82
N GLU A 207 1.26 56.89 -48.98
CA GLU A 207 1.88 57.36 -50.22
C GLU A 207 1.28 58.71 -50.66
N GLN A 208 -0.04 58.86 -50.56
CA GLN A 208 -0.70 60.14 -50.84
C GLN A 208 -0.25 61.25 -49.88
N ALA A 209 -0.08 60.94 -48.59
CA ALA A 209 0.44 61.89 -47.61
C ALA A 209 1.88 62.32 -47.93
N VAL A 210 2.76 61.38 -48.32
CA VAL A 210 4.12 61.69 -48.78
C VAL A 210 4.10 62.57 -50.03
N SER A 211 3.25 62.24 -51.01
CA SER A 211 3.09 63.05 -52.23
C SER A 211 2.67 64.49 -51.92
N ASN A 212 1.68 64.67 -51.05
CA ASN A 212 1.23 65.99 -50.61
C ASN A 212 2.32 66.76 -49.85
N SER A 213 3.05 66.11 -48.95
CA SER A 213 4.16 66.73 -48.20
C SER A 213 5.28 67.20 -49.13
N ASN A 214 5.61 66.43 -50.16
CA ASN A 214 6.58 66.83 -51.18
C ASN A 214 6.12 68.08 -51.96
N LEU A 215 4.85 68.14 -52.36
CA LEU A 215 4.29 69.31 -53.06
C LEU A 215 4.34 70.56 -52.17
N LEU A 216 4.02 70.44 -50.88
CA LEU A 216 4.11 71.55 -49.92
C LEU A 216 5.55 72.03 -49.75
N LEU A 217 6.50 71.11 -49.63
CA LEU A 217 7.92 71.42 -49.54
C LEU A 217 8.44 72.13 -50.81
N GLU A 218 8.02 71.68 -51.99
CA GLU A 218 8.37 72.31 -53.27
C GLU A 218 7.81 73.73 -53.37
N ASN A 219 6.54 73.93 -52.98
CA ASN A 219 5.92 75.24 -52.89
C ASN A 219 6.66 76.17 -51.91
N ALA A 220 7.04 75.66 -50.74
CA ALA A 220 7.79 76.44 -49.76
C ALA A 220 9.17 76.85 -50.26
N ARG A 221 9.90 75.96 -50.95
CA ARG A 221 11.18 76.29 -51.60
C ARG A 221 11.03 77.40 -52.64
N ARG A 222 9.98 77.35 -53.48
CA ARG A 222 9.67 78.45 -54.41
C ARG A 222 9.40 79.77 -53.69
N ASN A 223 8.74 79.74 -52.53
CA ASN A 223 8.49 80.94 -51.74
C ASN A 223 9.78 81.52 -51.15
N VAL A 224 10.74 80.67 -50.75
CA VAL A 224 12.09 81.11 -50.34
C VAL A 224 12.77 81.84 -51.50
N ASP A 225 12.77 81.27 -52.70
CA ASP A 225 13.37 81.89 -53.88
C ASP A 225 12.73 83.25 -54.19
N ALA A 226 11.39 83.33 -54.16
CA ALA A 226 10.66 84.59 -54.40
C ALA A 226 10.92 85.65 -53.30
N SER A 227 11.01 85.23 -52.04
CA SER A 227 11.27 86.13 -50.92
C SER A 227 12.71 86.63 -50.92
N MET A 228 13.66 85.81 -51.37
CA MET A 228 15.06 86.20 -51.58
C MET A 228 15.19 87.30 -52.63
N ILE A 229 14.45 87.20 -53.75
CA ILE A 229 14.42 88.26 -54.78
C ILE A 229 13.93 89.58 -54.19
N THR A 230 12.84 89.53 -53.41
CA THR A 230 12.24 90.72 -52.79
C THR A 230 13.18 91.35 -51.74
N LEU A 231 13.86 90.51 -50.95
CA LEU A 231 14.88 90.97 -49.99
C LEU A 231 16.04 91.62 -50.72
N THR A 232 16.52 91.02 -51.81
CA THR A 232 17.63 91.57 -52.59
C THR A 232 17.28 92.95 -53.15
N GLU A 233 16.08 93.14 -53.69
CA GLU A 233 15.61 94.45 -54.15
C GLU A 233 15.54 95.47 -53.00
N SER A 234 15.02 95.06 -51.84
CA SER A 234 14.93 95.91 -50.66
C SER A 234 16.31 96.31 -50.12
N VAL A 235 17.29 95.39 -50.13
CA VAL A 235 18.67 95.68 -49.74
C VAL A 235 19.32 96.63 -50.74
N ASN A 236 19.18 96.41 -52.05
CA ASN A 236 19.74 97.33 -53.06
C ASN A 236 19.22 98.76 -52.86
N ASN A 237 17.89 98.92 -52.72
CA ASN A 237 17.27 100.22 -52.47
C ASN A 237 17.72 100.85 -51.13
N TYR A 238 17.95 100.04 -50.09
CA TYR A 238 18.50 100.49 -48.82
C TYR A 238 19.96 100.95 -48.96
N CYS A 239 20.75 100.24 -49.75
CA CYS A 239 22.16 100.52 -49.94
C CYS A 239 22.43 101.72 -50.86
N ASP A 240 21.46 102.17 -51.65
CA ASP A 240 21.57 103.37 -52.49
C ASP A 240 21.51 104.69 -51.68
N VAL A 241 21.14 104.65 -50.40
CA VAL A 241 21.04 105.84 -49.53
C VAL A 241 22.13 105.82 -48.46
N ASP A 242 23.06 106.78 -48.53
CA ASP A 242 24.25 106.80 -47.66
C ASP A 242 23.96 107.09 -46.18
N SER A 243 22.86 107.77 -45.87
CA SER A 243 22.49 108.18 -44.51
C SER A 243 21.87 107.07 -43.65
N LEU A 244 21.60 105.90 -44.23
CA LEU A 244 20.94 104.82 -43.52
C LEU A 244 21.90 104.09 -42.54
N PRO A 245 21.41 103.65 -41.38
CA PRO A 245 22.23 103.04 -40.34
C PRO A 245 22.66 101.62 -40.69
N LYS A 246 23.72 101.13 -40.02
CA LYS A 246 24.19 99.72 -40.10
C LYS A 246 24.42 99.18 -41.53
N ARG A 247 24.67 100.06 -42.50
CA ARG A 247 24.90 99.68 -43.91
C ARG A 247 26.01 98.67 -44.10
N GLU A 248 27.09 98.73 -43.32
CA GLU A 248 28.18 97.75 -43.38
C GLU A 248 27.74 96.30 -43.09
N ASN A 249 26.64 96.13 -42.35
CA ASN A 249 26.07 94.82 -42.03
C ASN A 249 24.98 94.39 -43.02
N VAL A 250 24.29 95.36 -43.64
CA VAL A 250 23.18 95.10 -44.58
C VAL A 250 23.66 94.96 -46.03
N CYS A 251 24.58 95.83 -46.46
CA CYS A 251 25.09 95.94 -47.83
C CYS A 251 26.22 94.94 -48.09
N VAL A 252 25.93 93.67 -47.84
CA VAL A 252 26.84 92.53 -47.99
C VAL A 252 26.42 91.65 -49.18
N SER A 253 27.21 90.61 -49.48
CA SER A 253 26.87 89.62 -50.51
C SER A 253 25.56 88.89 -50.18
N ILE A 254 24.80 88.51 -51.22
CA ILE A 254 23.54 87.77 -51.09
C ILE A 254 23.65 86.45 -50.30
N SER A 255 24.84 85.85 -50.29
CA SER A 255 25.16 84.64 -49.51
C SER A 255 25.10 84.84 -47.99
N SER A 256 25.07 86.10 -47.53
CA SER A 256 25.08 86.48 -46.11
C SER A 256 23.69 86.79 -45.56
N TYR A 257 22.63 86.60 -46.36
CA TYR A 257 21.25 86.76 -45.91
C TYR A 257 20.67 85.46 -45.33
N PRO A 258 19.72 85.53 -44.37
CA PRO A 258 19.02 86.73 -43.88
C PRO A 258 19.90 87.67 -43.04
N VAL A 259 19.54 88.95 -43.00
CA VAL A 259 20.15 89.95 -42.10
C VAL A 259 19.89 89.52 -40.65
N ASP A 260 20.95 89.50 -39.84
CA ASP A 260 20.87 89.08 -38.44
C ASP A 260 19.88 89.93 -37.64
N LYS A 261 19.12 89.28 -36.75
CA LYS A 261 18.10 89.93 -35.94
C LYS A 261 18.66 91.11 -35.13
N SER A 262 19.89 91.00 -34.61
CA SER A 262 20.53 92.08 -33.88
C SER A 262 20.74 93.35 -34.72
N VAL A 263 20.99 93.18 -36.03
CA VAL A 263 21.15 94.29 -36.98
C VAL A 263 19.79 94.92 -37.28
N THR A 264 18.76 94.11 -37.52
CA THR A 264 17.40 94.65 -37.76
C THR A 264 16.84 95.37 -36.53
N ASP A 265 17.09 94.85 -35.33
CA ASP A 265 16.69 95.48 -34.07
C ASP A 265 17.42 96.82 -33.86
N ALA A 266 18.72 96.88 -34.19
CA ALA A 266 19.48 98.14 -34.12
C ALA A 266 18.98 99.20 -35.13
N ILE A 267 18.58 98.79 -36.34
CA ILE A 267 17.97 99.70 -37.34
C ILE A 267 16.63 100.25 -36.82
N LEU A 268 15.80 99.40 -36.20
CA LEU A 268 14.55 99.81 -35.58
C LEU A 268 14.79 100.86 -34.47
N ASP A 269 15.74 100.59 -33.58
CA ASP A 269 16.07 101.47 -32.45
C ASP A 269 16.67 102.82 -32.88
N GLU A 270 17.28 102.90 -34.06
CA GLU A 270 17.90 104.12 -34.57
C GLU A 270 16.92 104.98 -35.36
N ILE A 271 16.15 104.38 -36.28
CA ILE A 271 15.26 105.10 -37.20
C ILE A 271 13.91 105.48 -36.56
N PHE A 272 13.44 104.75 -35.56
CA PHE A 272 12.10 104.95 -34.98
C PHE A 272 12.09 105.79 -33.68
N LYS A 273 13.17 106.54 -33.41
CA LYS A 273 13.20 107.52 -32.30
C LYS A 273 12.46 108.81 -32.69
N CYS A 274 11.76 109.41 -31.73
CA CYS A 274 10.79 110.48 -31.97
C CYS A 274 11.42 111.83 -32.42
N CYS A 275 10.61 112.62 -33.14
CA CYS A 275 10.70 114.08 -33.39
C CYS A 275 11.51 114.63 -34.60
N ASP A 276 12.13 113.83 -35.47
CA ASP A 276 12.65 114.27 -36.78
C ASP A 276 12.70 113.11 -37.80
N ALA A 277 11.54 112.50 -38.09
CA ALA A 277 11.48 111.29 -38.92
C ALA A 277 11.65 111.61 -40.42
N ASN A 278 12.78 111.21 -41.01
CA ASN A 278 12.93 111.16 -42.47
C ASN A 278 12.07 110.02 -43.02
N THR A 279 10.99 110.38 -43.73
CA THR A 279 10.02 109.43 -44.27
C THR A 279 10.62 108.43 -45.25
N THR A 280 11.64 108.84 -46.02
CA THR A 280 12.34 107.97 -46.97
C THR A 280 13.14 106.90 -46.25
N GLU A 281 13.93 107.30 -45.25
CA GLU A 281 14.75 106.38 -44.45
C GLU A 281 13.90 105.37 -43.68
N MET A 282 12.79 105.85 -43.10
CA MET A 282 11.81 105.00 -42.43
C MET A 282 11.19 103.99 -43.39
N ASN A 283 10.79 104.40 -44.59
CA ASN A 283 10.13 103.51 -45.54
C ASN A 283 11.09 102.44 -46.09
N LEU A 284 12.34 102.81 -46.42
CA LEU A 284 13.36 101.86 -46.86
C LEU A 284 13.74 100.87 -45.75
N SER A 285 13.90 101.36 -44.51
CA SER A 285 14.17 100.49 -43.35
C SER A 285 13.02 99.52 -43.09
N LYS A 286 11.76 99.96 -43.19
CA LYS A 286 10.59 99.07 -43.10
C LYS A 286 10.56 98.02 -44.20
N ALA A 287 10.82 98.42 -45.44
CA ALA A 287 10.83 97.49 -46.58
C ALA A 287 11.91 96.42 -46.41
N LEU A 288 13.12 96.80 -45.98
CA LEU A 288 14.20 95.88 -45.65
C LEU A 288 13.81 94.92 -44.53
N ILE A 289 13.33 95.43 -43.39
CA ILE A 289 12.99 94.60 -42.23
C ILE A 289 11.85 93.63 -42.57
N ASN A 290 10.81 94.11 -43.26
CA ASN A 290 9.68 93.26 -43.66
C ASN A 290 10.11 92.18 -44.66
N SER A 291 10.90 92.53 -45.68
CA SER A 291 11.38 91.54 -46.65
C SER A 291 12.35 90.53 -46.02
N ASN A 292 13.20 90.96 -45.08
CA ASN A 292 14.10 90.08 -44.33
C ASN A 292 13.34 89.12 -43.41
N SER A 293 12.29 89.63 -42.74
CA SER A 293 11.39 88.80 -41.94
C SER A 293 10.67 87.78 -42.81
N ASN A 294 10.12 88.20 -43.95
CA ASN A 294 9.41 87.30 -44.87
C ASN A 294 10.34 86.20 -45.41
N TYR A 295 11.57 86.55 -45.79
CA TYR A 295 12.57 85.58 -46.23
C TYR A 295 12.93 84.60 -45.11
N THR A 296 13.21 85.09 -43.89
CA THR A 296 13.47 84.22 -42.72
C THR A 296 12.30 83.27 -42.45
N SER A 297 11.06 83.76 -42.41
CA SER A 297 9.87 82.92 -42.19
C SER A 297 9.65 81.90 -43.32
N SER A 298 10.00 82.24 -44.57
CA SER A 298 9.92 81.29 -45.67
C SER A 298 10.91 80.13 -45.52
N ILE A 299 12.11 80.37 -44.98
CA ILE A 299 13.10 79.33 -44.67
C ILE A 299 12.60 78.44 -43.52
N GLU A 300 12.06 79.05 -42.46
CA GLU A 300 11.49 78.29 -41.33
C GLU A 300 10.36 77.37 -41.80
N GLN A 301 9.51 77.84 -42.72
CA GLN A 301 8.43 77.06 -43.30
C GLN A 301 8.93 75.84 -44.09
N VAL A 302 10.09 75.93 -44.75
CA VAL A 302 10.74 74.78 -45.39
C VAL A 302 11.11 73.72 -44.36
N ASN A 303 11.68 74.11 -43.21
CA ASN A 303 12.03 73.17 -42.15
C ASN A 303 10.79 72.46 -41.60
N VAL A 304 9.69 73.19 -41.37
CA VAL A 304 8.41 72.58 -40.95
C VAL A 304 7.92 71.53 -41.94
N TYR A 305 8.03 71.77 -43.25
CA TYR A 305 7.63 70.78 -44.25
C TYR A 305 8.62 69.64 -44.43
N LEU A 306 9.90 69.83 -44.10
CA LEU A 306 10.87 68.73 -44.02
C LEU A 306 10.49 67.77 -42.89
N ASP A 307 10.17 68.28 -41.71
CA ASP A 307 9.72 67.47 -40.57
C ASP A 307 8.40 66.74 -40.88
N GLN A 308 7.47 67.42 -41.55
CA GLN A 308 6.21 66.80 -42.01
C GLN A 308 6.45 65.68 -43.03
N LEU A 309 7.40 65.86 -43.95
CA LEU A 309 7.78 64.84 -44.92
C LEU A 309 8.44 63.64 -44.23
N GLU A 310 9.30 63.87 -43.24
CA GLU A 310 9.90 62.80 -42.43
C GLU A 310 8.82 61.97 -41.72
N SER A 311 7.86 62.64 -41.05
CA SER A 311 6.73 61.97 -40.40
C SER A 311 5.87 61.17 -41.40
N SER A 312 5.61 61.72 -42.59
CA SER A 312 4.85 61.03 -43.64
C SER A 312 5.57 59.77 -44.14
N ASN A 313 6.90 59.84 -44.30
CA ASN A 313 7.72 58.69 -44.69
C ASN A 313 7.77 57.62 -43.59
N ALA A 314 7.80 58.03 -42.31
CA ALA A 314 7.72 57.09 -41.19
C ALA A 314 6.39 56.32 -41.21
N ASN A 315 5.28 57.01 -41.43
CA ASN A 315 3.96 56.36 -41.56
C ASN A 315 3.90 55.38 -42.73
N LEU A 316 4.47 55.73 -43.88
CA LEU A 316 4.56 54.83 -45.03
C LEU A 316 5.43 53.60 -44.72
N LYS A 317 6.55 53.78 -44.02
CA LYS A 317 7.40 52.69 -43.56
C LYS A 317 6.66 51.75 -42.62
N ASP A 318 5.89 52.29 -41.67
CA ASP A 318 5.12 51.49 -40.73
C ASP A 318 3.99 50.71 -41.43
N ALA A 319 3.29 51.32 -42.39
CA ALA A 319 2.30 50.62 -43.20
C ALA A 319 2.92 49.46 -43.99
N ASN A 320 4.11 49.65 -44.56
CA ASN A 320 4.87 48.58 -45.23
C ASN A 320 5.34 47.50 -44.25
N ASN A 321 5.76 47.86 -43.03
CA ASN A 321 6.10 46.89 -41.99
C ASN A 321 4.88 46.04 -41.61
N ASN A 322 3.69 46.63 -41.52
CA ASN A 322 2.46 45.89 -41.27
C ASN A 322 2.18 44.88 -42.39
N LEU A 323 2.37 45.26 -43.65
CA LEU A 323 2.24 44.34 -44.79
C LEU A 323 3.27 43.20 -44.71
N ASN A 324 4.52 43.51 -44.34
CA ASN A 324 5.56 42.51 -44.21
C ASN A 324 5.27 41.51 -43.09
N THR A 325 4.81 41.99 -41.93
CA THR A 325 4.39 41.14 -40.81
C THR A 325 3.19 40.28 -41.19
N LEU A 326 2.24 40.82 -41.95
CA LEU A 326 1.08 40.06 -42.43
C LEU A 326 1.50 38.95 -43.40
N ARG A 327 2.44 39.21 -44.32
CA ARG A 327 2.97 38.20 -45.25
C ARG A 327 3.89 37.19 -44.59
N ASN A 328 4.63 37.62 -43.57
CA ASN A 328 5.68 36.85 -42.93
C ASN A 328 5.51 36.97 -41.42
N PRO A 329 4.57 36.20 -40.83
CA PRO A 329 4.40 36.15 -39.39
C PRO A 329 5.69 35.74 -38.68
N SER A 330 5.89 36.25 -37.46
CA SER A 330 7.13 36.01 -36.73
C SER A 330 7.26 34.55 -36.28
N SER A 331 8.48 34.02 -36.22
CA SER A 331 8.69 32.64 -35.72
C SER A 331 8.17 32.43 -34.31
N ASN A 332 8.15 33.47 -33.47
CA ASN A 332 7.60 33.41 -32.11
C ASN A 332 6.07 33.25 -32.13
N ASP A 333 5.38 33.95 -33.03
CA ASP A 333 3.93 33.81 -33.17
C ASP A 333 3.58 32.42 -33.70
N ILE A 334 4.30 31.95 -34.73
CA ILE A 334 4.15 30.60 -35.27
C ILE A 334 4.32 29.55 -34.16
N GLU A 335 5.42 29.62 -33.41
CA GLU A 335 5.69 28.67 -32.32
C GLU A 335 4.60 28.70 -31.24
N LYS A 336 4.11 29.90 -30.89
CA LYS A 336 3.04 30.05 -29.91
C LYS A 336 1.75 29.37 -30.37
N PHE A 337 1.29 29.63 -31.59
CA PHE A 337 0.03 29.06 -32.08
C PHE A 337 0.15 27.56 -32.34
N THR A 338 1.28 27.08 -32.86
CA THR A 338 1.55 25.63 -32.98
C THR A 338 1.49 24.92 -31.62
N LYS A 339 2.06 25.50 -30.56
CA LYS A 339 1.97 24.91 -29.21
C LYS A 339 0.55 24.89 -28.66
N LEU A 340 -0.25 25.92 -28.94
CA LEU A 340 -1.65 25.97 -28.52
C LEU A 340 -2.49 24.92 -29.24
N GLU A 341 -2.28 24.74 -30.55
CA GLU A 341 -2.91 23.69 -31.34
C GLU A 341 -2.53 22.29 -30.79
N GLU A 342 -1.24 22.01 -30.62
CA GLU A 342 -0.76 20.73 -30.09
C GLU A 342 -1.31 20.43 -28.68
N GLN A 343 -1.40 21.45 -27.83
CA GLN A 343 -1.98 21.31 -26.49
C GLN A 343 -3.48 21.00 -26.55
N ALA A 344 -4.22 21.67 -27.42
CA ALA A 344 -5.65 21.43 -27.62
C ALA A 344 -5.91 20.04 -28.19
N GLU A 345 -5.11 19.60 -29.17
CA GLU A 345 -5.16 18.25 -29.75
C GLU A 345 -4.93 17.18 -28.68
N LYS A 346 -3.87 17.30 -27.87
CA LYS A 346 -3.58 16.36 -26.78
C LYS A 346 -4.70 16.29 -25.75
N ASN A 347 -5.33 17.43 -25.43
CA ASN A 347 -6.47 17.45 -24.53
C ASN A 347 -7.67 16.72 -25.15
N LEU A 348 -7.99 16.98 -26.42
CA LEU A 348 -9.05 16.28 -27.15
C LEU A 348 -8.81 14.76 -27.17
N GLN A 349 -7.60 14.33 -27.53
CA GLN A 349 -7.21 12.91 -27.53
C GLN A 349 -7.40 12.28 -26.14
N LYS A 350 -7.01 12.98 -25.07
CA LYS A 350 -7.21 12.50 -23.70
C LYS A 350 -8.70 12.36 -23.33
N ARG A 351 -9.56 13.30 -23.77
CA ARG A 351 -11.01 13.21 -23.53
C ARG A 351 -11.64 12.07 -24.32
N LEU A 352 -11.26 11.89 -25.58
CA LEU A 352 -11.71 10.78 -26.41
C LEU A 352 -11.29 9.42 -25.82
N LEU A 353 -10.04 9.31 -25.36
CA LEU A 353 -9.56 8.09 -24.70
C LEU A 353 -10.37 7.79 -23.42
N SER A 354 -10.56 8.80 -22.56
CA SER A 354 -11.34 8.66 -21.34
C SER A 354 -12.80 8.27 -21.61
N LEU A 355 -13.43 8.86 -22.64
CA LEU A 355 -14.79 8.48 -23.05
C LEU A 355 -14.83 7.05 -23.56
N GLY A 356 -13.86 6.66 -24.40
CA GLY A 356 -13.75 5.30 -24.91
C GLY A 356 -13.47 4.25 -23.83
N GLU A 357 -12.74 4.60 -22.77
CA GLU A 357 -12.56 3.76 -21.58
C GLU A 357 -13.86 3.63 -20.79
N MET A 358 -14.57 4.74 -20.55
CA MET A 358 -15.87 4.71 -19.87
C MET A 358 -16.90 3.84 -20.62
N GLN A 359 -16.97 3.94 -21.95
CA GLN A 359 -17.91 3.18 -22.77
C GLN A 359 -17.68 1.67 -22.74
N LYS A 360 -16.50 1.20 -22.31
CA LYS A 360 -16.24 -0.24 -22.13
C LYS A 360 -16.94 -0.81 -20.89
N GLY A 361 -17.45 0.04 -19.99
CA GLY A 361 -18.05 -0.37 -18.72
C GLY A 361 -17.00 -0.80 -17.69
N ALA A 362 -17.48 -1.37 -16.59
CA ALA A 362 -16.60 -1.91 -15.54
C ALA A 362 -15.79 -3.13 -16.05
N ASP A 363 -14.63 -3.36 -15.45
CA ASP A 363 -13.78 -4.50 -15.80
C ASP A 363 -14.53 -5.82 -15.54
N PRO A 364 -14.61 -6.74 -16.52
CA PRO A 364 -15.23 -8.05 -16.34
C PRO A 364 -14.69 -8.85 -15.14
N GLU A 365 -13.40 -8.73 -14.80
CA GLU A 365 -12.83 -9.41 -13.63
C GLU A 365 -13.30 -8.78 -12.31
N GLU A 366 -13.51 -7.45 -12.28
CA GLU A 366 -14.09 -6.77 -11.12
C GLU A 366 -15.56 -7.16 -10.92
N ILE A 367 -16.33 -7.26 -12.00
CA ILE A 367 -17.73 -7.74 -11.97
C ILE A 367 -17.77 -9.16 -11.41
N LYS A 368 -16.94 -10.07 -11.93
CA LYS A 368 -16.87 -11.46 -11.48
C LYS A 368 -16.50 -11.56 -10.00
N LEU A 369 -15.52 -10.78 -9.54
CA LEU A 369 -15.15 -10.73 -8.14
C LEU A 369 -16.31 -10.22 -7.25
N ALA A 370 -17.07 -9.22 -7.72
CA ALA A 370 -18.25 -8.73 -7.01
C ALA A 370 -19.38 -9.78 -6.95
N GLU A 371 -19.60 -10.54 -8.03
CA GLU A 371 -20.53 -11.68 -8.06
C GLU A 371 -20.13 -12.78 -7.06
N GLU A 372 -18.84 -13.14 -7.00
CA GLU A 372 -18.31 -14.12 -6.06
C GLU A 372 -18.49 -13.66 -4.60
N ASN A 373 -18.21 -12.39 -4.32
CA ASN A 373 -18.42 -11.79 -3.00
C ASN A 373 -19.90 -11.79 -2.59
N LEU A 374 -20.81 -11.45 -3.52
CA LEU A 374 -22.25 -11.52 -3.30
C LEU A 374 -22.70 -12.95 -3.00
N ALA A 375 -22.23 -13.93 -3.77
CA ALA A 375 -22.53 -15.34 -3.53
C ALA A 375 -22.05 -15.80 -2.15
N LYS A 376 -20.83 -15.42 -1.75
CA LYS A 376 -20.28 -15.72 -0.43
C LYS A 376 -21.09 -15.09 0.71
N SER A 377 -21.51 -13.83 0.56
CA SER A 377 -22.38 -13.16 1.54
C SER A 377 -23.74 -13.85 1.64
N LYS A 378 -24.35 -14.24 0.51
CA LYS A 378 -25.62 -14.98 0.50
C LYS A 378 -25.50 -16.35 1.18
N LEU A 379 -24.43 -17.09 0.90
CA LEU A 379 -24.14 -18.36 1.57
C LEU A 379 -23.96 -18.18 3.07
N THR A 380 -23.28 -17.11 3.50
CA THR A 380 -23.08 -16.80 4.92
C THR A 380 -24.42 -16.48 5.59
N HIS A 381 -25.26 -15.66 4.96
CA HIS A 381 -26.60 -15.36 5.45
C HIS A 381 -27.48 -16.61 5.55
N THR A 382 -27.48 -17.49 4.55
CA THR A 382 -28.21 -18.78 4.63
C THR A 382 -27.68 -19.66 5.76
N ARG A 383 -26.36 -19.70 5.97
CA ARG A 383 -25.75 -20.49 7.04
C ARG A 383 -26.15 -19.94 8.42
N VAL A 384 -26.18 -18.62 8.59
CA VAL A 384 -26.72 -17.98 9.80
C VAL A 384 -28.22 -18.30 9.93
N GLN A 385 -29.04 -18.13 8.89
CA GLN A 385 -30.47 -18.43 8.93
C GLN A 385 -30.81 -19.86 9.36
N ASN A 386 -30.02 -20.83 8.92
CA ASN A 386 -30.27 -22.24 9.24
C ASN A 386 -29.76 -22.66 10.63
N GLY A 387 -29.03 -21.78 11.34
CA GLY A 387 -28.42 -22.11 12.63
C GLY A 387 -27.21 -23.04 12.49
N THR A 388 -26.81 -23.68 13.58
CA THR A 388 -25.71 -24.65 13.60
C THR A 388 -26.06 -25.90 12.77
N ASP A 389 -25.06 -26.47 12.07
CA ASP A 389 -25.22 -27.69 11.28
C ASP A 389 -25.74 -28.85 12.16
N THR A 390 -26.69 -29.62 11.64
CA THR A 390 -27.29 -30.74 12.37
C THR A 390 -26.27 -31.80 12.74
N ASN A 391 -25.22 -32.04 11.93
CA ASN A 391 -24.17 -33.00 12.28
C ASN A 391 -23.33 -32.49 13.46
N ASP A 392 -23.06 -31.18 13.53
CA ASP A 392 -22.31 -30.58 14.64
C ASP A 392 -23.13 -30.66 15.94
N ILE A 393 -24.46 -30.48 15.84
CA ILE A 393 -25.39 -30.69 16.95
C ILE A 393 -25.39 -32.17 17.37
N GLU A 394 -25.59 -33.12 16.45
CA GLU A 394 -25.60 -34.57 16.74
C GLU A 394 -24.28 -35.06 17.36
N ILE A 395 -23.13 -34.61 16.85
CA ILE A 395 -21.82 -34.95 17.43
C ILE A 395 -21.72 -34.41 18.86
N GLN A 396 -22.19 -33.20 19.11
CA GLN A 396 -22.16 -32.60 20.44
C GLN A 396 -23.16 -33.26 21.39
N GLU A 397 -24.32 -33.70 20.89
CA GLU A 397 -25.29 -34.50 21.65
C GLU A 397 -24.67 -35.83 22.10
N LEU A 398 -23.95 -36.53 21.21
CA LEU A 398 -23.22 -37.76 21.55
C LEU A 398 -22.09 -37.56 22.59
N LEU A 399 -21.59 -36.34 22.78
CA LEU A 399 -20.60 -36.01 23.81
C LEU A 399 -21.24 -35.68 25.17
N VAL A 400 -22.55 -35.40 25.17
CA VAL A 400 -23.35 -35.08 26.36
C VAL A 400 -24.09 -36.32 26.88
N GLU A 401 -24.50 -37.23 26.00
CA GLU A 401 -25.03 -38.58 26.32
C GLU A 401 -23.92 -39.53 26.82
#